data_AF-A0A073J3J5-F1
#
_entry.id   AF-A0A073J3J5-F1
#
_cell.length_a   1.000
_cell.length_b   1.000
_cell.length_c   1.000
_cell.angle_alpha   90.00
_cell.angle_beta   90.00
_cell.angle_gamma   90.00
#
_symmetry.space_group_name_H-M   'P 1'
#
loop_
_entity.id
_entity.type
_entity.pdbx_description
1 polymer ?
#
loop_
_entity_poly.entity_id
_entity_poly.type
_entity_poly.pdbx_seq_one_letter_code
_entity_poly.pdbx_strand_id
1 'polypeptide(L)'
;MRRPFSALTALLGAALALSPFVLFPVCTAAAAGGGHMKCWYSGLFITAMGVVVIAAALCAWRGRLVAPAFAVAAAAALLCWLVPNGVVPISGDGWRAGLCGDASHACNTVTMPAVGKLVAGTVLVGVLGLIAGFLRRDGR
;
A
#
# COMPACT_ATOMS: atom_id res chain seq x y z
N MET A 1 -15.37 16.56 -8.12
CA MET A 1 -14.81 15.22 -8.34
C MET A 1 -13.37 15.04 -7.87
N ARG A 2 -12.37 15.88 -8.24
CA ARG A 2 -10.97 15.67 -7.78
C ARG A 2 -10.81 15.56 -6.25
N ARG A 3 -11.39 16.49 -5.49
CA ARG A 3 -11.30 16.52 -4.02
C ARG A 3 -11.81 15.23 -3.35
N PRO A 4 -13.02 14.70 -3.64
CA PRO A 4 -13.47 13.45 -3.02
C PRO A 4 -12.59 12.25 -3.38
N PHE A 5 -12.13 12.11 -4.63
CA PHE A 5 -11.18 11.04 -4.99
C PHE A 5 -9.86 11.16 -4.22
N SER A 6 -9.31 12.37 -4.09
CA SER A 6 -8.10 12.60 -3.30
C SER A 6 -8.30 12.35 -1.81
N ALA A 7 -9.43 12.75 -1.21
CA ALA A 7 -9.76 12.43 0.19
C ALA A 7 -9.83 10.91 0.41
N LEU A 8 -10.58 10.22 -0.45
CA LEU A 8 -10.73 8.77 -0.34
C LEU A 8 -9.38 8.06 -0.51
N THR A 9 -8.54 8.49 -1.46
CA THR A 9 -7.19 7.95 -1.65
C THR A 9 -6.32 8.18 -0.41
N ALA A 10 -6.39 9.37 0.22
CA ALA A 10 -5.65 9.65 1.44
C ALA A 10 -6.13 8.77 2.62
N LEU A 11 -7.43 8.55 2.76
CA LEU A 11 -8.01 7.67 3.79
C LEU A 11 -7.57 6.22 3.59
N LEU A 12 -7.59 5.72 2.35
CA LEU A 12 -7.12 4.38 2.03
C LEU A 12 -5.61 4.24 2.24
N GLY A 13 -4.83 5.27 1.91
CA GLY A 13 -3.40 5.34 2.21
C GLY A 13 -3.10 5.32 3.71
N ALA A 14 -3.88 6.02 4.53
CA ALA A 14 -3.78 5.99 5.98
C ALA A 14 -4.14 4.61 6.56
N ALA A 15 -5.22 4.00 6.06
CA ALA A 15 -5.58 2.64 6.44
C ALA A 15 -4.48 1.63 6.07
N LEU A 16 -3.88 1.75 4.88
CA LEU A 16 -2.71 0.95 4.48
C LEU A 16 -1.53 1.19 5.41
N ALA A 17 -1.21 2.45 5.72
CA ALA A 17 -0.06 2.79 6.54
C ALA A 17 -0.14 2.22 7.96
N LEU A 18 -1.34 2.24 8.54
CA LEU A 18 -1.64 1.73 9.88
C LEU A 18 -1.90 0.23 9.91
N SER A 19 -2.18 -0.39 8.75
CA SER A 19 -2.56 -1.80 8.66
C SER A 19 -1.59 -2.76 9.36
N PRO A 20 -0.26 -2.69 9.19
CA PRO A 20 0.63 -3.76 9.61
C PRO A 20 0.97 -3.74 11.10
N PHE A 21 0.76 -2.61 11.79
CA PHE A 21 1.18 -2.43 13.19
C PHE A 21 0.07 -1.96 14.12
N VAL A 22 -1.08 -1.54 13.59
CA VAL A 22 -2.20 -1.03 14.39
C VAL A 22 -3.49 -1.78 14.10
N LEU A 23 -3.91 -1.87 12.83
CA LEU A 23 -5.23 -2.44 12.50
C LEU A 23 -5.21 -3.97 12.41
N PHE A 24 -4.19 -4.52 11.74
CA PHE A 24 -4.05 -5.95 11.46
C PHE A 24 -2.58 -6.35 11.69
N PRO A 25 -2.14 -6.40 12.96
CA PRO A 25 -0.73 -6.52 13.29
C PRO A 25 -0.08 -7.76 12.68
N VAL A 26 1.06 -7.57 12.02
CA VAL A 26 1.90 -8.66 11.52
C VAL A 26 2.70 -9.30 12.66
N CYS A 27 3.32 -10.44 12.39
CA CYS A 27 4.25 -11.08 13.31
C CYS A 27 5.46 -10.16 13.56
N THR A 28 5.59 -9.62 14.77
CA THR A 28 6.69 -8.72 15.19
C THR A 28 7.74 -9.41 16.05
N ALA A 29 7.52 -10.67 16.43
CA ALA A 29 8.44 -11.44 17.26
C ALA A 29 9.82 -11.59 16.61
N ALA A 30 10.86 -11.66 17.44
CA ALA A 30 12.21 -11.95 16.98
C ALA A 30 12.26 -13.36 16.37
N ALA A 31 12.92 -13.48 15.23
CA ALA A 31 13.30 -14.77 14.66
C ALA A 31 14.32 -15.47 15.59
N ALA A 32 14.46 -16.79 15.44
CA ALA A 32 15.35 -17.62 16.26
C ALA A 32 16.83 -17.17 16.25
N GLY A 33 17.25 -16.38 15.25
CA GLY A 33 18.59 -15.77 15.15
C GLY A 33 18.70 -14.34 15.70
N GLY A 34 17.71 -13.85 16.44
CA GLY A 34 17.71 -12.50 17.05
C GLY A 34 17.30 -11.35 16.11
N GLY A 35 17.16 -11.60 14.80
CA GLY A 35 16.66 -10.62 13.82
C GLY A 35 15.13 -10.56 13.73
N HIS A 36 14.58 -9.64 12.93
CA HIS A 36 13.12 -9.58 12.71
C HIS A 36 12.64 -10.61 11.68
N MET A 37 11.39 -11.07 11.83
CA MET A 37 10.75 -11.92 10.81
C MET A 37 10.51 -11.16 9.50
N LYS A 38 10.42 -11.89 8.38
CA LYS A 38 10.12 -11.33 7.05
C LYS A 38 8.85 -10.46 7.05
N CYS A 39 7.85 -10.90 7.82
CA CYS A 39 6.56 -10.24 8.02
C CYS A 39 6.70 -8.80 8.55
N TRP A 40 7.69 -8.55 9.40
CA TRP A 40 7.98 -7.23 9.95
C TRP A 40 8.51 -6.27 8.87
N TYR A 41 9.46 -6.72 8.04
CA TYR A 41 9.97 -5.93 6.91
C TYR A 41 8.90 -5.65 5.86
N SER A 42 8.01 -6.62 5.58
CA SER A 42 6.81 -6.38 4.77
C SER A 42 5.88 -5.34 5.40
N GLY A 43 5.69 -5.38 6.72
CA GLY A 43 4.92 -4.38 7.43
C GLY A 43 5.49 -2.97 7.27
N LEU A 44 6.79 -2.80 7.48
CA LEU A 44 7.46 -1.51 7.24
C LEU A 44 7.30 -1.02 5.80
N PHE A 45 7.46 -1.92 4.83
CA PHE A 45 7.29 -1.60 3.42
C PHE A 45 5.86 -1.10 3.12
N ILE A 46 4.84 -1.81 3.60
CA ILE A 46 3.43 -1.41 3.44
C ILE A 46 3.18 -0.05 4.12
N THR A 47 3.73 0.17 5.31
CA THR A 47 3.62 1.45 6.00
C THR A 47 4.21 2.59 5.17
N ALA A 48 5.43 2.42 4.66
CA ALA A 48 6.09 3.41 3.82
C ALA A 48 5.31 3.70 2.53
N MET A 49 4.80 2.66 1.85
CA MET A 49 3.99 2.83 0.65
C MET A 49 2.63 3.50 0.95
N GLY A 50 2.02 3.22 2.10
CA GLY A 50 0.81 3.94 2.56
C GLY A 50 1.06 5.45 2.71
N VAL A 51 2.23 5.84 3.23
CA VAL A 51 2.65 7.26 3.29
C VAL A 51 2.83 7.86 1.89
N VAL A 52 3.40 7.11 0.94
CA VAL A 52 3.51 7.54 -0.47
C VAL A 52 2.13 7.77 -1.08
N VAL A 53 1.16 6.89 -0.82
CA VAL A 53 -0.24 7.05 -1.27
C VAL A 53 -0.85 8.34 -0.71
N ILE A 54 -0.64 8.64 0.59
CA ILE A 54 -1.12 9.88 1.21
C ILE A 54 -0.47 11.10 0.54
N ALA A 55 0.86 11.09 0.35
CA ALA A 55 1.57 12.19 -0.28
C ALA A 55 1.08 12.46 -1.71
N ALA A 56 0.87 11.40 -2.49
CA ALA A 56 0.30 11.49 -3.83
C ALA A 56 -1.12 12.07 -3.80
N ALA A 57 -1.97 11.62 -2.88
CA ALA A 57 -3.32 12.14 -2.69
C ALA A 57 -3.32 13.64 -2.38
N LEU A 58 -2.38 14.13 -1.55
CA LEU A 58 -2.22 15.56 -1.24
C LEU A 58 -1.77 16.38 -2.45
N CYS A 59 -0.87 15.85 -3.28
CA CYS A 59 -0.48 16.48 -4.55
C CYS A 59 -1.69 16.65 -5.48
N ALA A 60 -2.46 15.57 -5.66
CA ALA A 60 -3.71 15.60 -6.43
C ALA A 60 -4.73 16.57 -5.81
N TRP A 61 -4.85 16.65 -4.48
CA TRP A 61 -5.75 17.58 -3.80
C TRP A 61 -5.44 19.03 -4.13
N ARG A 62 -4.15 19.40 -4.09
CA ARG A 62 -3.65 20.75 -4.48
C ARG A 62 -3.78 21.03 -5.98
N GLY A 63 -4.12 20.03 -6.79
CA GLY A 63 -4.33 20.17 -8.24
C GLY A 63 -3.05 20.13 -9.05
N ARG A 64 -1.94 19.74 -8.44
CA ARG A 64 -0.66 19.53 -9.13
C ARG A 64 -0.58 18.07 -9.53
N LEU A 65 -0.09 17.81 -10.74
CA LEU A 65 0.32 16.46 -11.14
C LEU A 65 -0.80 15.41 -10.91
N VAL A 66 -2.06 15.77 -11.20
CA VAL A 66 -3.24 14.98 -10.77
C VAL A 66 -3.22 13.56 -11.32
N ALA A 67 -3.06 13.40 -12.64
CA ALA A 67 -2.96 12.08 -13.27
C ALA A 67 -1.77 11.26 -12.74
N PRO A 68 -0.52 11.76 -12.77
CA PRO A 68 0.60 10.99 -12.24
C PRO A 68 0.50 10.70 -10.74
N ALA A 69 -0.13 11.57 -9.94
CA ALA A 69 -0.37 11.30 -8.53
C ALA A 69 -1.29 10.08 -8.32
N PHE A 70 -2.39 9.97 -9.06
CA PHE A 70 -3.26 8.78 -8.97
C PHE A 70 -2.58 7.52 -9.49
N ALA A 71 -1.74 7.63 -10.53
CA ALA A 71 -0.94 6.51 -11.03
C ALA A 71 0.08 6.03 -9.97
N VAL A 72 0.80 6.95 -9.33
CA VAL A 72 1.75 6.64 -8.25
C VAL A 72 1.03 5.99 -7.07
N ALA A 73 -0.13 6.50 -6.66
CA ALA A 73 -0.92 5.90 -5.59
C ALA A 73 -1.34 4.46 -5.91
N ALA A 74 -1.83 4.20 -7.13
CA ALA A 74 -2.21 2.86 -7.56
C ALA A 74 -1.01 1.90 -7.61
N ALA A 75 0.13 2.36 -8.14
CA ALA A 75 1.36 1.56 -8.21
C ALA A 75 1.90 1.23 -6.80
N ALA A 76 1.98 2.23 -5.91
CA ALA A 76 2.43 2.03 -4.54
C ALA A 76 1.52 1.05 -3.78
N ALA A 77 0.20 1.17 -3.93
CA ALA A 77 -0.74 0.22 -3.34
C ALA A 77 -0.56 -1.19 -3.91
N LEU A 78 -0.40 -1.34 -5.23
CA LEU A 78 -0.20 -2.65 -5.85
C LEU A 78 1.06 -3.35 -5.31
N LEU A 79 2.15 -2.59 -5.13
CA LEU A 79 3.38 -3.11 -4.52
C LEU A 79 3.17 -3.63 -3.09
N CYS A 80 2.26 -3.04 -2.31
CA CYS A 80 1.90 -3.55 -0.98
C CYS A 80 1.33 -4.97 -1.00
N TRP A 81 0.82 -5.44 -2.14
CA TRP A 81 0.37 -6.83 -2.30
C TRP A 81 1.42 -7.69 -2.99
N LEU A 82 2.09 -7.18 -4.03
CA LEU A 82 3.08 -7.95 -4.81
C LEU A 82 4.32 -8.33 -4.01
N VAL A 83 4.84 -7.40 -3.19
CA VAL A 83 6.09 -7.61 -2.45
C VAL A 83 5.93 -8.66 -1.35
N PRO A 84 4.92 -8.58 -0.46
CA PRO A 84 4.77 -9.58 0.60
C PRO A 84 4.45 -10.99 0.08
N ASN A 85 3.72 -11.09 -1.03
CA ASN A 85 3.46 -12.36 -1.72
C ASN A 85 4.67 -12.90 -2.49
N GLY A 86 5.80 -12.17 -2.51
CA GLY A 86 7.04 -12.63 -3.15
C GLY A 86 7.05 -12.55 -4.67
N VAL A 87 6.05 -11.93 -5.30
CA VAL A 87 6.03 -11.69 -6.75
C VAL A 87 7.11 -10.69 -7.15
N VAL A 88 7.29 -9.64 -6.34
CA VAL A 88 8.41 -8.70 -6.45
C VAL A 88 9.36 -8.95 -5.28
N PRO A 89 10.51 -9.59 -5.50
CA PRO A 89 11.45 -9.86 -4.42
C PRO A 89 12.13 -8.56 -3.97
N ILE A 90 11.96 -8.22 -2.69
CA ILE A 90 12.71 -7.14 -2.04
C ILE A 90 13.47 -7.74 -0.86
N SER A 91 14.79 -7.70 -0.95
CA SER A 91 15.72 -8.19 0.07
C SER A 91 17.03 -7.43 0.02
N GLY A 92 17.74 -7.40 1.13
CA GLY A 92 19.11 -6.90 1.24
C GLY A 92 19.93 -7.79 2.18
N ASP A 93 21.11 -7.31 2.56
CA ASP A 93 22.02 -8.07 3.42
C ASP A 93 21.38 -8.32 4.80
N GLY A 94 20.98 -9.57 5.03
CA GLY A 94 20.38 -10.01 6.30
C GLY A 94 18.89 -9.72 6.47
N TRP A 95 18.20 -9.12 5.50
CA TRP A 95 16.75 -8.88 5.59
C TRP A 95 16.00 -9.17 4.31
N ARG A 96 14.72 -9.55 4.44
CA ARG A 96 13.85 -9.86 3.31
C ARG A 96 12.40 -9.52 3.64
N ALA A 97 11.75 -8.79 2.75
CA ALA A 97 10.30 -8.64 2.78
C ALA A 97 9.65 -9.95 2.31
N GLY A 98 8.59 -10.35 3.00
CA GLY A 98 7.79 -11.51 2.66
C GLY A 98 6.88 -11.93 3.79
N LEU A 99 5.97 -12.83 3.48
CA LEU A 99 5.12 -13.45 4.47
C LEU A 99 5.83 -14.58 5.23
N CYS A 100 5.22 -14.97 6.33
CA CYS A 100 5.68 -16.06 7.16
C CYS A 100 5.30 -17.37 6.43
N GLY A 101 6.15 -18.40 6.54
CA GLY A 101 6.00 -19.62 5.73
C GLY A 101 4.79 -20.48 6.09
N ASP A 102 4.30 -20.37 7.33
CA ASP A 102 3.09 -21.05 7.78
C ASP A 102 1.84 -20.21 7.47
N ALA A 103 0.94 -20.81 6.72
CA ALA A 103 -0.31 -20.20 6.27
C ALA A 103 -1.30 -19.95 7.43
N SER A 104 -1.14 -20.61 8.58
CA SER A 104 -2.00 -20.42 9.76
C SER A 104 -1.68 -19.14 10.54
N HIS A 105 -0.51 -18.53 10.32
CA HIS A 105 -0.12 -17.31 11.02
C HIS A 105 -0.99 -16.10 10.65
N ALA A 106 -1.18 -15.20 11.62
CA ALA A 106 -2.04 -14.01 11.51
C ALA A 106 -1.70 -13.12 10.29
N CYS A 107 -0.44 -13.08 9.88
CA CYS A 107 -0.01 -12.34 8.68
C CYS A 107 -0.67 -12.86 7.39
N ASN A 108 -0.90 -14.17 7.28
CA ASN A 108 -1.53 -14.83 6.14
C ASN A 108 -3.07 -14.85 6.28
N THR A 109 -3.58 -15.12 7.48
CA THR A 109 -5.03 -15.32 7.69
C THR A 109 -5.82 -14.03 7.89
N VAL A 110 -5.20 -12.98 8.42
CA VAL A 110 -5.87 -11.73 8.79
C VAL A 110 -5.28 -10.54 8.03
N THR A 111 -3.96 -10.30 8.18
CA THR A 111 -3.34 -9.09 7.66
C THR A 111 -3.38 -9.03 6.14
N MET A 112 -2.93 -10.06 5.44
CA MET A 112 -2.90 -10.04 3.98
C MET A 112 -4.26 -9.94 3.30
N PRO A 113 -5.30 -10.68 3.74
CA PRO A 113 -6.64 -10.49 3.20
C PRO A 113 -7.17 -9.06 3.40
N ALA A 114 -6.91 -8.45 4.56
CA ALA A 114 -7.30 -7.06 4.83
C ALA A 114 -6.53 -6.07 3.97
N VAL A 115 -5.20 -6.19 3.90
CA VAL A 115 -4.33 -5.39 3.03
C VAL A 115 -4.75 -5.55 1.57
N GLY A 116 -5.04 -6.77 1.11
CA GLY A 116 -5.51 -7.04 -0.25
C GLY A 116 -6.78 -6.27 -0.61
N LYS A 117 -7.76 -6.18 0.29
CA LYS A 117 -8.97 -5.37 0.09
C LYS A 117 -8.65 -3.87 0.01
N LEU A 118 -7.77 -3.36 0.89
CA LEU A 118 -7.32 -1.97 0.87
C LEU A 118 -6.57 -1.64 -0.42
N VAL A 119 -5.69 -2.53 -0.88
CA VAL A 119 -4.96 -2.40 -2.15
C VAL A 119 -5.94 -2.37 -3.32
N ALA A 120 -6.86 -3.33 -3.41
CA ALA A 120 -7.87 -3.37 -4.46
C ALA A 120 -8.70 -2.08 -4.52
N GLY A 121 -9.17 -1.59 -3.35
CA GLY A 121 -9.89 -0.32 -3.25
C GLY A 121 -9.04 0.87 -3.70
N THR A 122 -7.76 0.92 -3.30
CA THR A 122 -6.86 2.03 -3.66
C THR A 122 -6.54 2.04 -5.15
N VAL A 123 -6.30 0.88 -5.74
CA VAL A 123 -6.06 0.73 -7.19
C VAL A 123 -7.30 1.15 -7.97
N LEU A 124 -8.49 0.69 -7.58
CA LEU A 124 -9.75 1.07 -8.23
C LEU A 124 -9.97 2.58 -8.21
N VAL A 125 -9.82 3.20 -7.04
CA VAL A 125 -9.94 4.66 -6.87
C VAL A 125 -8.87 5.41 -7.68
N GLY A 126 -7.64 4.90 -7.70
CA GLY A 126 -6.54 5.45 -8.49
C GLY A 126 -6.82 5.43 -9.99
N VAL A 127 -7.27 4.29 -10.53
CA VAL A 127 -7.62 4.15 -11.95
C VAL A 127 -8.79 5.05 -12.33
N LEU A 128 -9.85 5.10 -11.52
CA LEU A 128 -10.99 5.99 -11.76
C LEU A 128 -10.58 7.47 -11.70
N GLY A 129 -9.73 7.83 -10.73
CA GLY A 129 -9.17 9.17 -10.59
C GLY A 129 -8.28 9.56 -11.77
N LEU A 130 -7.54 8.61 -12.33
CA LEU A 130 -6.71 8.78 -13.53
C LEU A 130 -7.58 9.03 -14.77
N ILE A 131 -8.58 8.18 -15.02
CA ILE A 131 -9.53 8.34 -16.14
C ILE A 131 -10.24 9.69 -16.07
N ALA A 132 -10.77 10.04 -14.89
CA ALA A 132 -11.42 11.33 -14.67
C ALA A 132 -10.46 12.52 -14.81
N GLY A 133 -9.16 12.31 -14.57
CA GLY A 133 -8.11 13.30 -14.79
C GLY A 133 -7.83 13.54 -16.27
N PHE A 134 -7.76 12.48 -17.08
CA PHE A 134 -7.54 12.55 -18.52
C PHE A 134 -8.75 13.14 -19.27
N LEU A 135 -9.96 12.64 -19.00
CA LEU A 135 -11.19 13.13 -19.66
C LEU A 135 -11.43 14.64 -19.46
N ARG A 136 -10.90 15.24 -18.38
CA ARG A 136 -11.00 16.68 -18.11
C ARG A 136 -9.89 17.51 -18.71
N ARG A 137 -8.79 16.87 -19.13
CA ARG A 137 -7.71 17.52 -19.85
C ARG A 137 -8.07 17.73 -21.31
N ASP A 138 -8.86 16.83 -21.89
CA ASP A 138 -9.30 16.88 -23.30
C ASP A 138 -10.55 17.76 -23.53
N GLY A 139 -11.22 18.19 -22.45
CA GLY A 139 -12.41 19.05 -22.50
C GLY A 139 -12.14 20.55 -22.30
N ARG A 140 -10.89 21.00 -22.48
CA ARG A 140 -10.47 22.40 -22.55
C ARG A 140 -9.64 22.61 -23.81
#